data_AF-A0A2J7QI39-F1
#
_entry.id   AF-A0A2J7QI39-F1
#
_cell.length_a   1.000
_cell.length_b   1.000
_cell.length_c   1.000
_cell.angle_alpha   90.00
_cell.angle_beta   90.00
_cell.angle_gamma   90.00
#
_symmetry.space_group_name_H-M   'P 1'
#
loop_
_entity.id
_entity.type
_entity.pdbx_description
1 polymer ?
#
loop_
_entity_poly.entity_id
_entity_poly.type
_entity_poly.pdbx_seq_one_letter_code
_entity_poly.pdbx_strand_id
1 'polypeptide(L)'
;MSSLVKSITHYVVNTRSLRNVARFESVFVRRQVFQKIDQNVKYLKTVAADTKLIEEASTTTEEDDEVTARKEEEIQRKRNKSRLNPQHRNLLHEKVPYSEPMDWFHETVKYKRKMYGRYGQSSGVLPGIMWPTREELEEMKEYESVAYPYTIQELMTRAETKKKEEQEALKAREEDIMKKFAKLEQWKHEVKVNAAKKLAEVEAAKAKKARLVEEVRRHFGFKIDPRDDRFKELLEEKEKEERKKAKDAKKKARQQLVMTRLKEQMQLTQEENRIVSDNVEQKP
;
A
#
# COMPACT_ATOMS: atom_id res chain seq x y z
N MET A 1 -13.23 -37.93 -3.52
CA MET A 1 -13.24 -36.95 -4.63
C MET A 1 -11.79 -36.75 -5.05
N SER A 2 -11.24 -37.67 -5.87
CA SER A 2 -11.06 -37.49 -7.32
C SER A 2 -10.38 -36.15 -7.63
N SER A 3 -9.05 -36.13 -7.64
CA SER A 3 -8.20 -36.25 -8.85
C SER A 3 -8.21 -35.01 -9.73
N LEU A 4 -7.14 -34.21 -9.73
CA LEU A 4 -6.64 -33.41 -10.86
C LEU A 4 -5.39 -32.61 -10.41
N VAL A 5 -4.27 -33.30 -10.19
CA VAL A 5 -3.03 -33.20 -11.01
C VAL A 5 -3.14 -32.34 -12.27
N LYS A 6 -2.25 -31.33 -12.38
CA LYS A 6 -1.53 -30.83 -13.59
C LYS A 6 -0.74 -29.57 -13.18
N SER A 7 0.47 -29.69 -12.65
CA SER A 7 1.75 -29.59 -13.41
C SER A 7 1.69 -28.59 -14.57
N ILE A 8 2.31 -27.42 -14.38
CA ILE A 8 2.67 -26.49 -15.45
C ILE A 8 4.19 -26.34 -15.42
N THR A 9 4.85 -27.22 -16.16
CA THR A 9 6.24 -27.09 -16.61
C THR A 9 6.21 -26.91 -18.11
N HIS A 10 6.51 -25.71 -18.63
CA HIS A 10 7.03 -25.51 -19.99
C HIS A 10 7.89 -24.23 -19.99
N TYR A 11 9.20 -24.38 -19.95
CA TYR A 11 10.13 -24.45 -21.09
C TYR A 11 10.40 -23.08 -21.74
N VAL A 12 11.59 -22.56 -21.39
CA VAL A 12 12.35 -21.54 -22.10
C VAL A 12 12.59 -21.99 -23.53
N VAL A 13 12.24 -21.16 -24.52
CA VAL A 13 12.72 -21.33 -25.90
C VAL A 13 13.29 -20.02 -26.40
N ASN A 14 14.62 -20.07 -26.52
CA ASN A 14 15.53 -19.11 -27.12
C ASN A 14 15.33 -19.10 -28.65
N THR A 15 14.89 -17.98 -29.23
CA THR A 15 14.81 -17.82 -30.69
C THR A 15 16.03 -17.07 -31.22
N ARG A 16 17.14 -17.80 -31.37
CA ARG A 16 18.17 -17.51 -32.38
C ARG A 16 18.09 -18.61 -33.44
N SER A 17 18.26 -18.20 -34.71
CA SER A 17 18.36 -19.03 -35.92
C SER A 17 17.06 -19.29 -36.68
N LEU A 18 16.79 -18.43 -37.65
CA LEU A 18 16.10 -18.79 -38.90
C LEU A 18 16.98 -18.35 -40.07
N ARG A 19 18.05 -19.10 -40.31
CA ARG A 19 18.57 -19.32 -41.66
C ARG A 19 18.33 -20.79 -41.99
N ASN A 20 17.83 -21.01 -43.21
CA ASN A 20 17.88 -22.28 -43.95
C ASN A 20 16.88 -23.38 -43.58
N VAL A 21 15.63 -23.28 -44.04
CA VAL A 21 14.91 -24.41 -44.67
C VAL A 21 13.89 -23.86 -45.67
N ALA A 22 14.24 -23.84 -46.96
CA ALA A 22 13.29 -23.89 -48.08
C ALA A 22 14.09 -24.20 -49.34
N ARG A 23 14.30 -25.49 -49.57
CA ARG A 23 14.93 -26.05 -50.77
C ARG A 23 13.89 -27.01 -51.34
N PHE A 24 13.76 -26.98 -52.67
CA PHE A 24 12.99 -27.92 -53.50
C PHE A 24 11.47 -27.79 -53.48
N GLU A 25 10.94 -27.07 -54.47
CA GLU A 25 10.03 -27.64 -55.49
C GLU A 25 9.58 -26.54 -56.47
N SER A 26 9.85 -26.74 -57.76
CA SER A 26 9.17 -26.17 -58.95
C SER A 26 10.09 -25.93 -60.16
N VAL A 27 10.99 -26.88 -60.46
CA VAL A 27 11.71 -26.93 -61.74
C VAL A 27 10.92 -27.73 -62.81
N PHE A 28 9.71 -28.21 -62.50
CA PHE A 28 9.01 -29.20 -63.34
C PHE A 28 7.66 -28.78 -63.94
N VAL A 29 7.26 -27.50 -63.90
CA VAL A 29 5.98 -27.04 -64.52
C VAL A 29 6.15 -25.94 -65.58
N ARG A 30 7.38 -25.52 -65.89
CA ARG A 30 7.64 -24.55 -66.98
C ARG A 30 8.25 -25.20 -68.24
N ARG A 31 7.84 -26.43 -68.58
CA ARG A 31 8.30 -27.12 -69.80
C ARG A 31 7.18 -27.62 -70.74
N GLN A 32 5.92 -27.20 -70.54
CA GLN A 32 4.82 -27.61 -71.45
C GLN A 32 3.90 -26.47 -71.93
N VAL A 33 4.27 -25.20 -71.76
CA VAL A 33 3.43 -24.06 -72.24
C VAL A 33 4.20 -23.11 -73.19
N PHE A 34 5.38 -23.51 -73.68
CA PHE A 34 6.14 -22.76 -74.69
C PHE A 34 6.48 -23.61 -75.92
N GLN A 35 5.47 -24.29 -76.46
CA GLN A 35 5.46 -24.75 -77.84
C GLN A 35 4.17 -24.24 -78.47
N LYS A 36 4.30 -23.53 -79.60
CA LYS A 36 3.27 -22.80 -80.36
C LYS A 36 3.05 -21.33 -79.97
N ILE A 37 4.06 -20.49 -80.13
CA ILE A 37 3.90 -19.16 -80.76
C ILE A 37 5.17 -18.89 -81.58
N ASP A 38 5.27 -19.52 -82.74
CA ASP A 38 6.19 -19.12 -83.79
C ASP A 38 5.39 -19.11 -85.09
N GLN A 39 5.04 -17.91 -85.56
CA GLN A 39 4.74 -17.50 -86.94
C GLN A 39 4.09 -16.11 -86.91
N ASN A 40 4.90 -15.07 -86.66
CA ASN A 40 4.72 -13.66 -87.09
C ASN A 40 5.41 -12.66 -86.13
N VAL A 41 6.71 -12.80 -85.92
CA VAL A 41 7.53 -11.71 -85.39
C VAL A 41 8.54 -11.34 -86.48
N LYS A 42 8.34 -10.18 -87.10
CA LYS A 42 9.35 -9.55 -87.95
C LYS A 42 10.51 -9.15 -87.04
N TYR A 43 11.62 -9.87 -87.10
CA TYR A 43 12.87 -9.42 -86.48
C TYR A 43 13.27 -8.09 -87.12
N LEU A 44 13.29 -7.02 -86.31
CA LEU A 44 14.02 -5.81 -86.67
C LEU A 44 15.49 -6.22 -86.78
N LYS A 45 16.10 -5.95 -87.96
CA LYS A 45 17.54 -6.15 -88.18
C LYS A 45 18.31 -5.50 -87.04
N THR A 46 19.10 -6.30 -86.32
CA THR A 46 20.18 -5.79 -85.48
C THR A 46 21.15 -5.07 -86.39
N VAL A 47 21.10 -3.74 -86.41
CA VAL A 47 22.18 -2.93 -86.97
C VAL A 47 23.42 -3.26 -86.15
N ALA A 48 24.54 -3.54 -86.82
CA ALA A 48 25.82 -3.77 -86.16
C ALA A 48 26.12 -2.58 -85.24
N ALA A 49 26.37 -2.83 -83.96
CA ALA A 49 26.78 -1.79 -83.04
C ALA A 49 28.08 -1.17 -83.57
N ASP A 50 28.10 0.15 -83.76
CA ASP A 50 29.28 0.89 -84.18
C ASP A 50 30.37 0.71 -83.11
N THR A 51 31.35 -0.14 -83.40
CA THR A 51 32.47 -0.45 -82.49
C THR A 51 33.31 0.78 -82.16
N LYS A 52 33.28 1.80 -83.03
CA LYS A 52 33.95 3.09 -82.83
C LYS A 52 33.37 3.90 -81.66
N LEU A 53 32.05 3.87 -81.46
CA LEU A 53 31.38 4.52 -80.32
C LEU A 53 31.67 3.82 -78.98
N ILE A 54 32.00 2.53 -79.04
CA ILE A 54 32.36 1.72 -77.86
C ILE A 54 33.82 1.96 -77.47
N GLU A 55 34.71 2.11 -78.44
CA GLU A 55 36.13 2.45 -78.22
C GLU A 55 36.31 3.89 -77.70
N GLU A 56 35.50 4.86 -78.16
CA GLU A 56 35.50 6.24 -77.62
C GLU A 56 34.91 6.32 -76.20
N ALA A 57 34.03 5.40 -75.81
CA ALA A 57 33.52 5.28 -74.43
C ALA A 57 34.50 4.54 -73.49
N SER A 58 35.46 3.79 -74.03
CA SER A 58 36.48 3.08 -73.25
C SER A 58 37.78 3.85 -73.10
N THR A 59 37.90 5.05 -73.69
CA THR A 59 38.94 6.02 -73.36
C THR A 59 38.72 6.53 -71.95
N THR A 60 39.14 5.71 -70.98
CA THR A 60 39.33 6.06 -69.58
C THR A 60 40.42 7.12 -69.53
N THR A 61 40.04 8.38 -69.62
CA THR A 61 40.80 9.44 -68.96
C THR A 61 40.96 9.01 -67.50
N GLU A 62 42.18 9.05 -66.98
CA GLU A 62 42.47 9.03 -65.55
C GLU A 62 41.79 10.26 -64.94
N GLU A 63 40.47 10.16 -64.76
CA GLU A 63 39.71 11.16 -64.04
C GLU A 63 40.05 11.00 -62.58
N ASP A 64 40.46 12.10 -61.94
CA ASP A 64 40.78 12.14 -60.51
C ASP A 64 39.72 11.38 -59.70
N ASP A 65 40.14 10.64 -58.66
CA ASP A 65 39.26 9.85 -57.78
C ASP A 65 38.08 10.67 -57.21
N GLU A 66 38.25 11.99 -57.08
CA GLU A 66 37.18 12.89 -56.66
C GLU A 66 36.09 13.07 -57.73
N VAL A 67 36.46 13.08 -59.01
CA VAL A 67 35.53 13.24 -60.14
C VAL A 67 34.70 11.98 -60.31
N THR A 68 35.30 10.80 -60.15
CA THR A 68 34.59 9.51 -60.20
C THR A 68 33.61 9.37 -59.03
N ALA A 69 34.02 9.72 -57.79
CA ALA A 69 33.13 9.71 -56.63
C ALA A 69 31.91 10.63 -56.80
N ARG A 70 32.12 11.86 -57.31
CA ARG A 70 31.00 12.79 -57.61
C ARG A 70 30.04 12.21 -58.65
N LYS A 71 30.56 11.59 -59.72
CA LYS A 71 29.73 10.92 -60.73
C LYS A 71 28.91 9.77 -60.12
N GLU A 72 29.52 8.97 -59.25
CA GLU A 72 28.82 7.89 -58.55
C GLU A 72 27.70 8.40 -57.62
N GLU A 73 27.94 9.48 -56.88
CA GLU A 73 26.92 10.13 -56.05
C GLU A 73 25.74 10.64 -56.89
N GLU A 74 26.01 11.22 -58.05
CA GLU A 74 24.96 11.65 -58.97
C GLU A 74 24.14 10.47 -59.52
N ILE A 75 24.80 9.36 -59.83
CA ILE A 75 24.13 8.12 -60.25
C ILE A 75 23.26 7.60 -59.11
N GLN A 76 23.77 7.57 -57.87
CA GLN A 76 23.00 7.15 -56.69
C GLN A 76 21.80 8.08 -56.43
N ARG A 77 21.95 9.39 -56.65
CA ARG A 77 20.86 10.36 -56.57
C ARG A 77 19.77 10.05 -57.61
N LYS A 78 20.15 9.79 -58.86
CA LYS A 78 19.21 9.39 -59.94
C LYS A 78 18.54 8.04 -59.67
N ARG A 79 19.24 7.10 -59.04
CA ARG A 79 18.69 5.77 -58.64
C ARG A 79 17.71 5.86 -57.47
N ASN A 80 17.77 6.91 -56.65
CA ASN A 80 16.90 7.06 -55.48
C ASN A 80 15.45 7.36 -55.89
N LYS A 81 14.60 6.32 -55.85
CA LYS A 81 13.15 6.44 -56.14
C LYS A 81 12.28 6.61 -54.89
N SER A 82 12.89 6.64 -53.69
CA SER A 82 12.14 6.61 -52.43
C SER A 82 11.32 7.87 -52.15
N ARG A 83 11.60 8.97 -52.87
CA ARG A 83 11.02 10.33 -52.65
C ARG A 83 11.16 10.82 -51.19
N LEU A 84 11.99 10.14 -50.41
CA LEU A 84 12.21 10.41 -49.00
C LEU A 84 13.31 11.45 -48.86
N ASN A 85 13.16 12.34 -47.88
CA ASN A 85 14.19 13.32 -47.53
C ASN A 85 15.49 12.58 -47.15
N PRO A 86 16.70 13.06 -47.52
CA PRO A 86 17.95 12.35 -47.25
C PRO A 86 18.13 11.96 -45.78
N GLN A 87 17.65 12.78 -44.84
CA GLN A 87 17.77 12.52 -43.39
C GLN A 87 16.93 11.32 -42.96
N HIS A 88 15.69 11.22 -43.44
CA HIS A 88 14.82 10.07 -43.16
C HIS A 88 15.33 8.80 -43.85
N ARG A 89 15.95 8.94 -45.03
CA ARG A 89 16.62 7.82 -45.71
C ARG A 89 17.85 7.34 -44.94
N ASN A 90 18.64 8.26 -44.39
CA ASN A 90 19.78 7.93 -43.54
C ASN A 90 19.33 7.15 -42.31
N LEU A 91 18.22 7.56 -41.68
CA LEU A 91 17.64 6.84 -40.55
C LEU A 91 17.26 5.39 -40.90
N LEU A 92 16.69 5.16 -42.08
CA LEU A 92 16.35 3.81 -42.58
C LEU A 92 17.60 2.94 -42.81
N HIS A 93 18.71 3.56 -43.21
CA HIS A 93 19.98 2.88 -43.45
C HIS A 93 20.94 2.92 -42.26
N GLU A 94 20.45 3.28 -41.07
CA GLU A 94 21.25 3.38 -39.84
C GLU A 94 22.48 4.30 -39.97
N LYS A 95 22.36 5.32 -40.82
CA LYS A 95 23.34 6.39 -40.96
C LYS A 95 22.90 7.62 -40.18
N VAL A 96 23.87 8.47 -39.86
CA VAL A 96 23.62 9.75 -39.18
C VAL A 96 22.62 10.58 -39.99
N PRO A 97 21.47 10.96 -39.40
CA PRO A 97 20.42 11.64 -40.15
C PRO A 97 20.77 13.06 -40.58
N TYR A 98 21.38 13.85 -39.69
CA TYR A 98 21.71 15.25 -39.90
C TYR A 98 23.21 15.44 -39.82
N SER A 99 23.81 16.08 -40.83
CA SER A 99 25.20 16.52 -40.79
C SER A 99 25.37 17.79 -39.94
N GLU A 100 24.40 18.70 -40.03
CA GLU A 100 24.36 19.97 -39.31
C GLU A 100 23.17 20.02 -38.35
N PRO A 101 23.30 20.72 -37.20
CA PRO A 101 22.21 20.89 -36.25
C PRO A 101 21.10 21.76 -36.84
N MET A 102 20.00 21.13 -37.26
CA MET A 102 18.80 21.83 -37.76
C MET A 102 17.96 22.52 -36.67
N ASP A 103 17.84 21.90 -35.50
CA ASP A 103 17.02 22.38 -34.39
C ASP A 103 17.88 22.62 -33.14
N TRP A 104 17.43 23.51 -32.26
CA TRP A 104 18.13 23.86 -31.01
C TRP A 104 18.48 22.65 -30.13
N PHE A 105 17.62 21.61 -30.13
CA PHE A 105 17.87 20.42 -29.31
C PHE A 105 19.00 19.56 -29.87
N HIS A 106 19.38 19.67 -31.15
CA HIS A 106 20.53 18.96 -31.72
C HIS A 106 21.85 19.41 -31.11
N GLU A 107 21.91 20.64 -30.63
CA GLU A 107 23.11 21.19 -30.00
C GLU A 107 23.27 20.71 -28.55
N THR A 108 22.19 20.24 -27.93
CA THR A 108 22.20 19.78 -26.54
C THR A 108 23.12 18.57 -26.34
N VAL A 109 23.73 18.51 -25.16
CA VAL A 109 24.56 17.38 -24.72
C VAL A 109 23.76 16.07 -24.80
N LYS A 110 22.49 16.09 -24.39
CA LYS A 110 21.59 14.92 -24.43
C LYS A 110 21.44 14.35 -25.83
N TYR A 111 21.21 15.19 -26.84
CA TYR A 111 21.08 14.72 -28.23
C TYR A 111 22.40 14.15 -28.76
N LYS A 112 23.52 14.84 -28.50
CA LYS A 112 24.86 14.36 -28.87
C LYS A 112 25.19 13.00 -28.26
N ARG A 113 24.87 12.81 -26.97
CA ARG A 113 24.98 11.51 -26.27
C ARG A 113 24.11 10.43 -26.94
N LYS A 114 22.88 10.76 -27.32
CA LYS A 114 21.97 9.84 -28.02
C LYS A 114 22.49 9.45 -29.42
N MET A 115 23.03 10.40 -30.18
CA MET A 115 23.58 10.13 -31.52
C MET A 115 24.82 9.25 -31.45
N TYR A 116 25.73 9.53 -30.52
CA TYR A 116 26.91 8.70 -30.29
C TYR A 116 26.52 7.29 -29.81
N GLY A 117 25.53 7.17 -28.93
CA GLY A 117 25.04 5.87 -28.47
C GLY A 117 24.43 5.00 -29.58
N ARG A 118 23.84 5.62 -30.63
CA ARG A 118 23.23 4.89 -31.75
C ARG A 118 24.20 4.60 -32.90
N TYR A 119 25.03 5.58 -33.26
CA TYR A 119 25.87 5.53 -34.46
C TYR A 119 27.37 5.44 -34.15
N GLY A 120 27.77 5.52 -32.88
CA GLY A 120 29.15 5.46 -32.44
C GLY A 120 30.00 6.60 -33.00
N GLN A 121 31.24 6.29 -33.35
CA GLN A 121 32.21 7.26 -33.88
C GLN A 121 31.76 7.92 -35.20
N SER A 122 30.89 7.24 -35.97
CA SER A 122 30.37 7.80 -37.22
C SER A 122 29.53 9.06 -37.01
N SER A 123 29.04 9.31 -35.78
CA SER A 123 28.32 10.53 -35.44
C SER A 123 29.20 11.77 -35.33
N GLY A 124 30.52 11.62 -35.33
CA GLY A 124 31.47 12.74 -35.19
C GLY A 124 31.44 13.44 -33.82
N VAL A 125 30.76 12.86 -32.83
CA VAL A 125 30.67 13.43 -31.47
C VAL A 125 31.88 12.98 -30.65
N LEU A 126 32.51 13.91 -29.93
CA LEU A 126 33.62 13.60 -29.04
C LEU A 126 33.15 12.73 -27.86
N PRO A 127 33.78 11.57 -27.59
CA PRO A 127 33.36 10.67 -26.50
C PRO A 127 33.45 11.30 -25.10
N GLY A 128 34.31 12.31 -24.91
CA GLY A 128 34.45 13.01 -23.62
C GLY A 128 33.15 13.66 -23.13
N ILE A 129 32.25 14.04 -24.05
CA ILE A 129 30.93 14.64 -23.74
C ILE A 129 30.00 13.67 -23.00
N MET A 130 30.27 12.35 -23.06
CA MET A 130 29.45 11.33 -22.41
C MET A 130 29.55 11.38 -20.89
N TRP A 131 30.69 11.82 -20.36
CA TRP A 131 30.90 11.95 -18.93
C TRP A 131 30.35 13.28 -18.42
N PRO A 132 29.85 13.33 -17.18
CA PRO A 132 29.43 14.59 -16.57
C PRO A 132 30.60 15.55 -16.41
N THR A 133 30.29 16.85 -16.39
CA THR A 133 31.28 17.86 -16.03
C THR A 133 31.57 17.82 -14.54
N ARG A 134 32.63 18.51 -14.09
CA ARG A 134 32.95 18.60 -12.67
C ARG A 134 31.82 19.24 -11.86
N GLU A 135 31.19 20.27 -12.40
CA GLU A 135 30.04 20.96 -11.78
C GLU A 135 28.84 20.01 -11.67
N GLU A 136 28.50 19.30 -12.75
CA GLU A 136 27.43 18.29 -12.74
C GLU A 136 27.71 17.17 -11.72
N LEU A 137 28.97 16.76 -11.54
CA LEU A 137 29.35 15.77 -10.53
C LEU A 137 29.17 16.28 -9.10
N GLU A 138 29.47 17.56 -8.85
CA GLU A 138 29.29 18.19 -7.54
C GLU A 138 27.79 18.28 -7.22
N GLU A 139 26.95 18.73 -8.17
CA GLU A 139 25.48 18.73 -8.03
C GLU A 139 24.90 17.33 -7.78
N MET A 140 25.39 16.31 -8.50
CA MET A 140 24.95 14.93 -8.31
C MET A 140 25.27 14.41 -6.90
N LYS A 141 26.46 14.74 -6.37
CA LYS A 141 26.86 14.36 -5.00
C LYS A 141 26.04 15.08 -3.94
N GLU A 142 25.79 16.36 -4.14
CA GLU A 142 24.92 17.14 -3.25
C GLU A 142 23.51 16.54 -3.22
N TYR A 143 22.93 16.27 -4.40
CA TYR A 143 21.63 15.62 -4.50
C TYR A 143 21.59 14.27 -3.79
N GLU A 144 22.61 13.42 -4.00
CA GLU A 144 22.71 12.11 -3.34
C GLU A 144 22.79 12.28 -1.81
N SER A 145 23.59 13.22 -1.32
CA SER A 145 23.73 13.48 0.12
C SER A 145 22.44 13.98 0.77
N VAL A 146 21.63 14.77 0.04
CA VAL A 146 20.37 15.34 0.55
C VAL A 146 19.24 14.33 0.46
N ALA A 147 19.11 13.65 -0.68
CA ALA A 147 18.04 12.70 -0.92
C ALA A 147 18.26 11.38 -0.16
N TYR A 148 19.51 10.94 -0.06
CA TYR A 148 19.92 9.66 0.53
C TYR A 148 21.05 9.87 1.56
N PRO A 149 20.74 10.49 2.71
CA PRO A 149 21.75 10.89 3.69
C PRO A 149 22.40 9.73 4.45
N TYR A 150 21.79 8.54 4.44
CA TYR A 150 22.24 7.40 5.23
C TYR A 150 22.90 6.34 4.36
N THR A 151 23.95 5.73 4.91
CA THR A 151 24.55 4.54 4.30
C THR A 151 23.64 3.32 4.47
N ILE A 152 23.86 2.29 3.66
CA ILE A 152 23.10 1.03 3.75
C ILE A 152 23.23 0.41 5.16
N GLN A 153 24.41 0.49 5.77
CA GLN A 153 24.66 -0.05 7.11
C GLN A 153 23.86 0.71 8.17
N GLU A 154 23.80 2.04 8.09
CA GLU A 154 22.99 2.87 9.00
C GLU A 154 21.49 2.64 8.83
N LEU A 155 21.03 2.39 7.60
CA LEU A 155 19.64 2.02 7.35
C LEU A 155 19.30 0.67 8.01
N MET A 156 20.21 -0.29 7.97
CA MET A 156 20.03 -1.59 8.62
C MET A 156 19.95 -1.43 10.14
N THR A 157 20.88 -0.70 10.76
CA THR A 157 20.85 -0.47 12.22
C THR A 157 19.59 0.26 12.65
N ARG A 158 19.15 1.28 11.90
CA ARG A 158 17.89 2.00 12.18
C ARG A 158 16.66 1.10 12.03
N ALA A 159 16.66 0.19 11.05
CA ALA A 159 15.58 -0.77 10.90
C ALA A 159 15.54 -1.76 12.08
N GLU A 160 16.70 -2.19 12.57
CA GLU A 160 16.81 -3.03 13.76
C GLU A 160 16.36 -2.32 15.03
N THR A 161 16.74 -1.06 15.24
CA THR A 161 16.31 -0.29 16.42
C THR A 161 14.81 -0.09 16.43
N LYS A 162 14.21 0.29 15.29
CA LYS A 162 12.74 0.41 15.15
C LYS A 162 12.03 -0.90 15.47
N LYS A 163 12.53 -2.03 14.96
CA LYS A 163 11.96 -3.35 15.27
C LYS A 163 12.04 -3.68 16.76
N LYS A 164 13.13 -3.33 17.44
CA LYS A 164 13.28 -3.53 18.89
C LYS A 164 12.28 -2.66 19.67
N GLU A 165 12.16 -1.38 19.33
CA GLU A 165 11.21 -0.45 19.95
C GLU A 165 9.76 -0.93 19.77
N GLU A 166 9.38 -1.38 18.57
CA GLU A 166 8.06 -1.96 18.31
C GLU A 166 7.81 -3.22 19.15
N GLN A 167 8.79 -4.11 19.25
CA GLN A 167 8.69 -5.31 20.08
C GLN A 167 8.55 -4.98 21.57
N GLU A 168 9.28 -3.99 22.07
CA GLU A 168 9.18 -3.53 23.46
C GLU A 168 7.80 -2.90 23.74
N ALA A 169 7.29 -2.08 22.83
CA ALA A 169 5.95 -1.49 22.93
C ALA A 169 4.85 -2.56 22.92
N LEU A 170 4.98 -3.60 22.09
CA LEU A 170 4.07 -4.73 22.07
C LEU A 170 4.10 -5.50 23.40
N LYS A 171 5.29 -5.81 23.92
CA LYS A 171 5.44 -6.50 25.22
C LYS A 171 4.82 -5.70 26.35
N ALA A 172 5.09 -4.39 26.43
CA ALA A 172 4.50 -3.52 27.45
C ALA A 172 2.96 -3.51 27.37
N ARG A 173 2.41 -3.46 26.15
CA ARG A 173 0.96 -3.55 25.92
C ARG A 173 0.40 -4.89 26.36
N GLU A 174 1.08 -5.99 26.05
CA GLU A 174 0.68 -7.34 26.47
C GLU A 174 0.69 -7.48 28.00
N GLU A 175 1.73 -7.01 28.67
CA GLU A 175 1.82 -7.00 30.13
C GLU A 175 0.66 -6.23 30.79
N ASP A 176 0.33 -5.05 30.25
CA ASP A 176 -0.78 -4.25 30.75
C ASP A 176 -2.15 -4.90 30.51
N ILE A 177 -2.32 -5.55 29.37
CA ILE A 177 -3.50 -6.35 29.05
C ILE A 177 -3.60 -7.51 30.06
N MET A 178 -2.52 -8.22 30.35
CA MET A 178 -2.49 -9.31 31.32
C MET A 178 -2.86 -8.83 32.73
N LYS A 179 -2.33 -7.69 33.18
CA LYS A 179 -2.72 -7.07 34.47
C LYS A 179 -4.21 -6.74 34.53
N LYS A 180 -4.80 -6.26 33.43
CA LYS A 180 -6.25 -5.97 33.35
C LYS A 180 -7.08 -7.25 33.32
N PHE A 181 -6.63 -8.28 32.59
CA PHE A 181 -7.29 -9.59 32.57
C PHE A 181 -7.33 -10.24 33.95
N ALA A 182 -6.26 -10.10 34.75
CA ALA A 182 -6.25 -10.61 36.13
C ALA A 182 -7.34 -9.96 37.02
N LYS A 183 -7.66 -8.68 36.80
CA LYS A 183 -8.70 -7.93 37.55
C LYS A 183 -10.12 -8.07 36.96
N LEU A 184 -10.23 -8.63 35.76
CA LEU A 184 -11.46 -8.66 34.99
C LEU A 184 -12.57 -9.47 35.68
N GLU A 185 -12.24 -10.62 36.28
CA GLU A 185 -13.23 -11.44 36.99
C GLU A 185 -13.76 -10.75 38.24
N GLN A 186 -12.92 -10.01 38.96
CA GLN A 186 -13.35 -9.18 40.10
C GLN A 186 -14.35 -8.12 39.63
N TRP A 187 -14.01 -7.37 38.57
CA TRP A 187 -14.91 -6.34 38.03
C TRP A 187 -16.23 -6.91 37.50
N LYS A 188 -16.22 -8.07 36.84
CA LYS A 188 -17.45 -8.76 36.41
C LYS A 188 -18.34 -9.08 37.61
N HIS A 189 -17.75 -9.58 38.69
CA HIS A 189 -18.48 -9.91 39.91
C HIS A 189 -19.10 -8.65 40.54
N GLU A 190 -18.31 -7.59 40.71
CA GLU A 190 -18.78 -6.31 41.25
C GLU A 190 -19.94 -5.71 40.45
N VAL A 191 -19.85 -5.74 39.12
CA VAL A 191 -20.94 -5.26 38.24
C VAL A 191 -22.21 -6.08 38.42
N LYS A 192 -22.12 -7.42 38.47
CA LYS A 192 -23.27 -8.29 38.71
C LYS A 192 -23.91 -8.03 40.07
N VAL A 193 -23.10 -7.89 41.12
CA VAL A 193 -23.58 -7.60 42.48
C VAL A 193 -24.26 -6.23 42.53
N ASN A 194 -23.68 -5.21 41.91
CA ASN A 194 -24.27 -3.88 41.87
C ASN A 194 -25.57 -3.84 41.06
N ALA A 195 -25.64 -4.55 39.94
CA ALA A 195 -26.87 -4.70 39.16
C ALA A 195 -27.97 -5.39 39.97
N ALA A 196 -27.66 -6.49 40.67
CA ALA A 196 -28.61 -7.18 41.53
C ALA A 196 -29.12 -6.30 42.69
N LYS A 197 -28.22 -5.54 43.34
CA LYS A 197 -28.61 -4.56 44.37
C LYS A 197 -29.57 -3.50 43.83
N LYS A 198 -29.28 -2.95 42.64
CA LYS A 198 -30.14 -1.94 42.01
C LYS A 198 -31.50 -2.49 41.60
N LEU A 199 -31.56 -3.72 41.08
CA LEU A 199 -32.83 -4.38 40.79
C LEU A 199 -33.64 -4.61 42.05
N ALA A 200 -33.03 -5.10 43.13
CA ALA A 200 -33.69 -5.30 44.42
C ALA A 200 -34.19 -3.96 45.03
N GLU A 201 -33.42 -2.87 44.92
CA GLU A 201 -33.86 -1.54 45.35
C GLU A 201 -35.10 -1.07 44.56
N VAL A 202 -35.11 -1.27 43.24
CA VAL A 202 -36.24 -0.91 42.37
C VAL A 202 -37.47 -1.76 42.69
N GLU A 203 -37.32 -3.06 42.88
CA GLU A 203 -38.41 -3.97 43.25
C GLU A 203 -38.98 -3.62 44.63
N ALA A 204 -38.12 -3.36 45.61
CA ALA A 204 -38.57 -2.93 46.94
C ALA A 204 -39.30 -1.58 46.89
N ALA A 205 -38.84 -0.63 46.06
CA ALA A 205 -39.53 0.64 45.85
C ALA A 205 -40.90 0.44 45.17
N LYS A 206 -40.98 -0.43 44.14
CA LYS A 206 -42.25 -0.79 43.49
C LYS A 206 -43.21 -1.45 44.48
N ALA A 207 -42.74 -2.38 45.31
CA ALA A 207 -43.55 -3.07 46.31
C ALA A 207 -44.07 -2.11 47.39
N LYS A 208 -43.23 -1.19 47.87
CA LYS A 208 -43.64 -0.14 48.82
C LYS A 208 -44.71 0.77 48.21
N LYS A 209 -44.49 1.22 46.97
CA LYS A 209 -45.48 2.05 46.26
C LYS A 209 -46.80 1.29 46.05
N ALA A 210 -46.75 0.01 45.69
CA ALA A 210 -47.94 -0.82 45.53
C ALA A 210 -48.73 -0.97 46.83
N ARG A 211 -48.04 -1.19 47.98
CA ARG A 211 -48.68 -1.24 49.30
C ARG A 211 -49.38 0.07 49.66
N LEU A 212 -48.69 1.21 49.49
CA LEU A 212 -49.27 2.53 49.75
C LEU A 212 -50.50 2.80 48.87
N VAL A 213 -50.41 2.48 47.58
CA VAL A 213 -51.53 2.63 46.63
C VAL A 213 -52.72 1.74 47.03
N GLU A 214 -52.47 0.52 47.49
CA GLU A 214 -53.53 -0.39 47.92
C GLU A 214 -54.20 0.06 49.22
N GLU A 215 -53.43 0.53 50.21
CA GLU A 215 -53.97 1.08 51.46
C GLU A 215 -54.84 2.32 51.21
N VAL A 216 -54.38 3.23 50.35
CA VAL A 216 -55.17 4.39 49.93
C VAL A 216 -56.45 3.93 49.20
N ARG A 217 -56.35 2.93 48.31
CA ARG A 217 -57.52 2.37 47.62
C ARG A 217 -58.53 1.72 48.58
N ARG A 218 -58.06 1.05 49.65
CA ARG A 218 -58.91 0.48 50.71
C ARG A 218 -59.63 1.56 51.51
N HIS A 219 -58.98 2.71 51.75
CA HIS A 219 -59.59 3.84 52.45
C HIS A 219 -60.73 4.48 51.65
N PHE A 220 -60.58 4.59 50.33
CA PHE A 220 -61.61 5.22 49.49
C PHE A 220 -62.77 4.30 49.10
N GLY A 221 -62.60 2.97 49.10
CA GLY A 221 -63.68 2.00 48.84
C GLY A 221 -64.21 1.96 47.39
N PHE A 222 -63.75 2.86 46.51
CA PHE A 222 -64.13 2.92 45.09
C PHE A 222 -62.89 2.86 44.17
N LYS A 223 -63.07 2.53 42.88
CA LYS A 223 -61.99 2.51 41.88
C LYS A 223 -61.66 3.96 41.45
N ILE A 224 -60.80 4.64 42.20
CA ILE A 224 -60.29 5.98 41.87
C ILE A 224 -59.02 5.86 41.03
N ASP A 225 -58.89 6.69 39.99
CA ASP A 225 -57.74 6.72 39.12
C ASP A 225 -56.51 7.34 39.82
N PRO A 226 -55.30 6.75 39.70
CA PRO A 226 -54.09 7.26 40.36
C PRO A 226 -53.62 8.66 39.93
N ARG A 227 -54.29 9.29 38.96
CA ARG A 227 -53.96 10.62 38.43
C ARG A 227 -54.80 11.74 39.08
N ASP A 228 -55.83 11.39 39.84
CA ASP A 228 -56.72 12.33 40.54
C ASP A 228 -55.97 13.07 41.66
N ASP A 229 -56.30 14.34 41.87
CA ASP A 229 -55.60 15.25 42.79
C ASP A 229 -55.87 14.88 44.26
N ARG A 230 -57.09 14.42 44.57
CA ARG A 230 -57.44 13.90 45.91
C ARG A 230 -56.65 12.65 46.28
N PHE A 231 -56.31 11.83 45.29
CA PHE A 231 -55.50 10.63 45.50
C PHE A 231 -54.03 10.99 45.81
N LYS A 232 -53.50 12.04 45.17
CA LYS A 232 -52.14 12.54 45.42
C LYS A 232 -52.01 13.13 46.81
N GLU A 233 -52.96 13.94 47.25
CA GLU A 233 -52.95 14.55 48.59
C GLU A 233 -52.92 13.48 49.69
N LEU A 234 -53.78 12.47 49.62
CA LEU A 234 -53.83 11.40 50.63
C LEU A 234 -52.62 10.46 50.56
N LEU A 235 -52.09 10.18 49.36
CA LEU A 235 -50.84 9.43 49.20
C LEU A 235 -49.67 10.20 49.85
N GLU A 236 -49.59 11.51 49.65
CA GLU A 236 -48.57 12.35 50.25
C GLU A 236 -48.67 12.42 51.78
N GLU A 237 -49.88 12.47 52.34
CA GLU A 237 -50.08 12.41 53.79
C GLU A 237 -49.61 11.08 54.37
N LYS A 238 -49.94 9.96 53.73
CA LYS A 238 -49.49 8.62 54.15
C LYS A 238 -47.99 8.43 53.98
N GLU A 239 -47.41 8.93 52.89
CA GLU A 239 -45.95 8.96 52.71
C GLU A 239 -45.24 9.81 53.78
N LYS A 240 -45.82 10.96 54.17
CA LYS A 240 -45.29 11.80 55.26
C LYS A 240 -45.37 11.08 56.61
N GLU A 241 -46.45 10.35 56.89
CA GLU A 241 -46.60 9.53 58.11
C GLU A 241 -45.59 8.38 58.17
N GLU A 242 -45.46 7.60 57.08
CA GLU A 242 -44.47 6.52 57.00
C GLU A 242 -43.03 7.05 57.08
N ARG A 243 -42.75 8.19 56.45
CA ARG A 243 -41.44 8.85 56.52
C ARG A 243 -41.09 9.32 57.93
N LYS A 244 -42.07 9.82 58.70
CA LYS A 244 -41.87 10.17 60.12
C LYS A 244 -41.57 8.92 60.95
N LYS A 245 -42.39 7.86 60.81
CA LYS A 245 -42.18 6.58 61.50
C LYS A 245 -40.82 5.95 61.15
N ALA A 246 -40.41 6.00 59.88
CA ALA A 246 -39.11 5.50 59.43
C ALA A 246 -37.93 6.31 60.00
N LYS A 247 -38.06 7.64 60.12
CA LYS A 247 -37.05 8.50 60.75
C LYS A 247 -36.91 8.18 62.24
N ASP A 248 -38.02 7.96 62.94
CA ASP A 248 -37.99 7.66 64.38
C ASP A 248 -37.47 6.23 64.65
N ALA A 249 -37.82 5.27 63.81
CA ALA A 249 -37.22 3.93 63.84
C ALA A 249 -35.70 3.99 63.57
N LYS A 250 -35.24 4.81 62.61
CA LYS A 250 -33.81 5.01 62.33
C LYS A 250 -33.08 5.67 63.50
N LYS A 251 -33.71 6.64 64.18
CA LYS A 251 -33.15 7.26 65.40
C LYS A 251 -33.01 6.24 66.53
N LYS A 252 -34.03 5.41 66.77
CA LYS A 252 -34.01 4.35 67.78
C LYS A 252 -32.96 3.27 67.46
N ALA A 253 -32.85 2.82 66.21
CA ALA A 253 -31.83 1.87 65.79
C ALA A 253 -30.40 2.44 65.94
N ARG A 254 -30.20 3.73 65.64
CA ARG A 254 -28.92 4.42 65.88
C ARG A 254 -28.58 4.50 67.36
N GLN A 255 -29.57 4.82 68.21
CA GLN A 255 -29.39 4.82 69.67
C GLN A 255 -29.05 3.42 70.19
N GLN A 256 -29.72 2.37 69.72
CA GLN A 256 -29.43 0.99 70.09
C GLN A 256 -28.02 0.56 69.68
N LEU A 257 -27.58 0.89 68.45
CA LEU A 257 -26.23 0.57 67.98
C LEU A 257 -25.13 1.32 68.75
N VAL A 258 -25.40 2.55 69.19
CA VAL A 258 -24.49 3.29 70.08
C VAL A 258 -24.46 2.63 71.46
N MET A 259 -25.61 2.23 72.00
CA MET A 259 -25.68 1.54 73.29
C MET A 259 -25.00 0.17 73.28
N THR A 260 -25.07 -0.59 72.18
CA THR A 260 -24.35 -1.87 72.05
C THR A 260 -22.84 -1.65 71.99
N ARG A 261 -22.37 -0.70 71.18
CA ARG A 261 -20.93 -0.33 71.13
C ARG A 261 -20.41 0.14 72.48
N LEU A 262 -21.20 0.92 73.23
CA LEU A 262 -20.84 1.36 74.58
C LEU A 262 -20.78 0.17 75.57
N LYS A 263 -21.72 -0.77 75.48
CA LYS A 263 -21.68 -2.00 76.30
C LYS A 263 -20.49 -2.89 75.98
N GLU A 264 -20.15 -3.06 74.70
CA GLU A 264 -18.96 -3.80 74.26
C GLU A 264 -17.67 -3.15 74.78
N GLN A 265 -17.58 -1.81 74.71
CA GLN A 265 -16.46 -1.07 75.31
C GLN A 265 -16.40 -1.23 76.84
N MET A 266 -17.54 -1.16 77.54
CA MET A 266 -17.57 -1.39 78.98
C MET A 266 -17.19 -2.82 79.35
N GLN A 267 -17.60 -3.82 78.58
CA GLN A 267 -17.20 -5.22 78.80
C GLN A 267 -15.71 -5.43 78.57
N LEU A 268 -15.13 -4.88 77.50
CA LEU A 268 -13.69 -4.91 77.26
C LEU A 268 -12.91 -4.26 78.41
N THR A 269 -13.34 -3.09 78.89
CA THR A 269 -12.69 -2.45 80.06
C THR A 269 -12.86 -3.25 81.36
N GLN A 270 -13.95 -4.01 81.52
CA GLN A 270 -14.15 -4.89 82.68
C GLN A 270 -13.31 -6.16 82.59
N GLU A 271 -13.15 -6.72 81.39
CA GLU A 271 -12.25 -7.85 81.13
C GLU A 271 -10.79 -7.43 81.33
N GLU A 272 -10.38 -6.25 80.84
CA GLU A 272 -9.06 -5.66 81.10
C GLU A 272 -8.82 -5.48 82.60
N ASN A 273 -9.80 -4.96 83.35
CA ASN A 273 -9.67 -4.80 84.80
C ASN A 273 -9.65 -6.14 85.58
N ARG A 274 -10.36 -7.19 85.10
CA ARG A 274 -10.30 -8.54 85.68
C ARG A 274 -8.96 -9.22 85.43
N ILE A 275 -8.37 -9.05 84.24
CA ILE A 275 -7.03 -9.57 83.92
C ILE A 275 -5.95 -8.86 84.76
N VAL A 276 -6.15 -7.59 85.10
CA VAL A 276 -5.25 -6.84 86.01
C VAL A 276 -5.41 -7.31 87.45
N SER A 277 -6.62 -7.65 87.94
CA SER A 277 -6.80 -8.19 89.30
C SER A 277 -6.23 -9.60 89.47
N ASP A 278 -6.42 -10.48 88.48
CA ASP A 278 -5.89 -11.86 88.54
C ASP A 278 -4.35 -11.90 88.46
N ASN A 279 -3.71 -10.90 87.83
CA ASN A 279 -2.25 -10.73 87.82
C ASN A 279 -1.68 -10.13 89.13
N VAL A 280 -2.49 -9.50 89.98
CA VAL A 280 -2.07 -8.97 91.28
C VAL A 280 -2.08 -10.06 92.36
N GLU A 281 -2.92 -11.10 92.22
CA GLU A 281 -3.00 -12.22 93.16
C GLU A 281 -1.95 -13.34 92.92
N GLN A 282 -1.21 -13.32 91.80
CA GLN A 282 -0.16 -14.31 91.47
C GLN A 282 1.28 -13.82 91.68
N LYS A 283 1.51 -12.79 92.49
CA LYS A 283 2.86 -12.38 92.90
C LYS A 283 3.14 -12.90 94.32
N PRO A 284 4.08 -13.85 94.52
CA PRO A 284 4.43 -14.39 95.83
C PRO A 284 5.09 -13.36 96.74
#